data_AF-A0A550BVH7-F1
#
_entry.id   AF-A0A550BVH7-F1
#
_cell.length_a   1.000
_cell.length_b   1.000
_cell.length_c   1.000
_cell.angle_alpha   90.00
_cell.angle_beta   90.00
_cell.angle_gamma   90.00
#
_symmetry.space_group_name_H-M   'P 1'
#
loop_
_entity.id
_entity.type
_entity.pdbx_description
1 polymer ?
#
loop_
_entity_poly.entity_id
_entity_poly.type
_entity_poly.pdbx_seq_one_letter_code
_entity_poly.pdbx_strand_id
1 'polypeptide(L)'
;MSVFPEFYDIDAAKERLEWVSNSRKLAAPDDTLGVMFTRSAAPARVQVVGADRGRSRVAVEEADGVSELVVEITGIVLKTDLPPVEDRLPTGRDKARYIRQSIKLAGLESPHFAGALQDVKAIRDVFLRSVAGNIQAADNLSEEDGGSIDISNRYFSSGRDVDPSKAVPFSNNVDPRGYLAALSSPAFVHTTDNEVSYVMYVQDPKVAKARYIPCSPAAIKVGDLVTCKMAFCLVPLPRHSESKWKVLHVLRAIALMDTSLTEEAHTTSIFENLHFTPKTTFVTNPTLKRGNTTFVGALTAPPKRSRRLSIDDVEDAIVSDK
;
A
#
# COMPACT_ATOMS: atom_id res chain seq x y z
N MET A 1 -12.52 1.61 17.00
CA MET A 1 -12.13 2.89 16.36
C MET A 1 -11.95 2.60 14.89
N SER A 2 -12.66 3.30 14.00
CA SER A 2 -12.48 3.10 12.56
C SER A 2 -11.05 3.49 12.18
N VAL A 3 -10.37 2.62 11.44
CA VAL A 3 -8.99 2.86 10.99
C VAL A 3 -8.94 3.94 9.89
N PHE A 4 -10.05 4.14 9.20
CA PHE A 4 -10.18 5.12 8.12
C PHE A 4 -10.46 6.54 8.63
N PRO A 5 -10.16 7.57 7.81
CA PRO A 5 -10.51 8.95 8.12
C PRO A 5 -11.99 9.13 8.49
N GLU A 6 -12.27 10.17 9.26
CA GLU A 6 -13.65 10.59 9.53
C GLU A 6 -14.35 10.93 8.19
N PHE A 7 -15.61 10.51 8.02
CA PHE A 7 -16.39 10.66 6.78
C PHE A 7 -15.88 9.87 5.56
N TYR A 8 -15.00 8.87 5.76
CA TYR A 8 -14.57 8.00 4.68
C TYR A 8 -15.70 7.09 4.19
N ASP A 9 -16.03 7.18 2.89
CA ASP A 9 -17.08 6.39 2.26
C ASP A 9 -16.57 4.99 1.87
N ILE A 10 -16.89 4.00 2.71
CA ILE A 10 -16.45 2.61 2.55
C ILE A 10 -17.09 1.95 1.32
N ASP A 11 -18.35 2.28 1.02
CA ASP A 11 -19.07 1.67 -0.10
C ASP A 11 -18.50 2.19 -1.43
N ALA A 12 -18.28 3.50 -1.54
CA ALA A 12 -17.60 4.09 -2.70
C ALA A 12 -16.17 3.55 -2.85
N ALA A 13 -15.46 3.32 -1.74
CA ALA A 13 -14.14 2.72 -1.76
C ALA A 13 -14.14 1.28 -2.31
N LYS A 14 -15.14 0.47 -1.95
CA LYS A 14 -15.31 -0.89 -2.46
C LYS A 14 -15.56 -0.90 -3.96
N GLU A 15 -16.43 -0.03 -4.46
CA GLU A 15 -16.69 0.12 -5.90
C GLU A 15 -15.43 0.56 -6.66
N ARG A 16 -14.69 1.52 -6.09
CA ARG A 16 -13.46 2.03 -6.72
C ARG A 16 -12.34 1.01 -6.75
N LEU A 17 -12.20 0.22 -5.67
CA LEU A 17 -11.28 -0.90 -5.59
C LEU A 17 -11.56 -1.94 -6.67
N GLU A 18 -12.82 -2.32 -6.88
CA GLU A 18 -13.19 -3.26 -7.95
C GLU A 18 -12.87 -2.70 -9.34
N TRP A 19 -13.14 -1.41 -9.57
CA TRP A 19 -12.82 -0.77 -10.84
C TRP A 19 -11.30 -0.77 -11.15
N VAL A 20 -10.45 -0.39 -10.19
CA VAL A 20 -8.99 -0.42 -10.38
C VAL A 20 -8.51 -1.87 -10.55
N SER A 21 -9.01 -2.78 -9.72
CA SER A 21 -8.70 -4.21 -9.79
C SER A 21 -8.98 -4.78 -11.18
N ASN A 22 -10.17 -4.52 -11.73
CA ASN A 22 -10.54 -4.97 -13.07
C ASN A 22 -9.67 -4.34 -14.16
N SER A 23 -9.28 -3.08 -13.99
CA SER A 23 -8.34 -2.41 -14.90
C SER A 23 -6.95 -3.07 -14.87
N ARG A 24 -6.44 -3.45 -13.68
CA ARG A 24 -5.15 -4.17 -13.54
C ARG A 24 -5.20 -5.57 -14.15
N LYS A 25 -6.28 -6.33 -13.92
CA LYS A 25 -6.50 -7.64 -14.55
C LYS A 25 -6.38 -7.57 -16.08
N LEU A 26 -6.89 -6.51 -16.71
CA LEU A 26 -6.81 -6.34 -18.16
C LEU A 26 -5.43 -5.90 -18.63
N ALA A 27 -4.76 -5.03 -17.87
CA ALA A 27 -3.48 -4.46 -18.25
C ALA A 27 -2.29 -5.42 -18.03
N ALA A 28 -2.33 -6.23 -16.98
CA ALA A 28 -1.27 -7.15 -16.57
C ALA A 28 -1.87 -8.42 -15.94
N PRO A 29 -2.64 -9.22 -16.70
CA PRO A 29 -3.34 -10.40 -16.17
C PRO A 29 -2.39 -11.42 -15.57
N ASP A 30 -1.22 -11.59 -16.20
CA ASP A 30 -0.26 -12.57 -15.75
C ASP A 30 0.33 -12.12 -14.40
N ASP A 31 0.64 -10.85 -14.17
CA ASP A 31 1.27 -10.42 -12.91
C ASP A 31 0.29 -10.09 -11.78
N THR A 32 -1.02 -10.03 -12.04
CA THR A 32 -2.02 -9.62 -11.05
C THR A 32 -2.52 -10.81 -10.22
N LEU A 33 -2.33 -10.75 -8.91
CA LEU A 33 -2.89 -11.74 -7.97
C LEU A 33 -4.42 -11.74 -8.03
N GLY A 34 -5.02 -12.91 -7.87
CA GLY A 34 -6.45 -13.16 -8.02
C GLY A 34 -6.87 -13.51 -9.43
N VAL A 35 -5.96 -13.41 -10.41
CA VAL A 35 -6.16 -13.88 -11.78
C VAL A 35 -4.96 -14.65 -12.33
N MET A 36 -3.75 -14.43 -11.81
CA MET A 36 -2.52 -15.02 -12.35
C MET A 36 -2.55 -16.55 -12.46
N PHE A 37 -3.23 -17.25 -11.54
CA PHE A 37 -3.35 -18.72 -11.58
C PHE A 37 -4.63 -19.24 -12.24
N THR A 38 -5.42 -18.36 -12.87
CA THR A 38 -6.61 -18.80 -13.61
C THR A 38 -6.23 -19.57 -14.87
N ARG A 39 -5.06 -19.28 -15.45
CA ARG A 39 -4.56 -19.90 -16.68
C ARG A 39 -3.57 -21.05 -16.43
N SER A 40 -2.93 -21.07 -15.27
CA SER A 40 -1.93 -22.08 -14.90
C SER A 40 -1.87 -22.25 -13.39
N ALA A 41 -1.62 -23.46 -12.90
CA ALA A 41 -1.45 -23.68 -11.46
C ALA A 41 -0.13 -23.06 -10.97
N ALA A 42 -0.06 -22.68 -9.69
CA ALA A 42 1.12 -22.04 -9.12
C ALA A 42 2.46 -22.77 -9.40
N PRO A 43 2.56 -24.11 -9.29
CA PRO A 43 3.81 -24.81 -9.59
C PRO A 43 4.27 -24.72 -11.06
N ALA A 44 3.39 -24.37 -11.99
CA ALA A 44 3.76 -24.21 -13.39
C ALA A 44 4.43 -22.86 -13.70
N ARG A 45 4.39 -21.92 -12.74
CA ARG A 45 4.98 -20.59 -12.88
C ARG A 45 6.01 -20.27 -11.80
N VAL A 46 5.92 -20.90 -10.63
CA VAL A 46 6.74 -20.55 -9.49
C VAL A 46 7.78 -21.63 -9.21
N GLN A 47 9.05 -21.23 -9.32
CA GLN A 47 10.18 -22.00 -8.82
C GLN A 47 10.66 -21.44 -7.49
N VAL A 48 11.21 -22.29 -6.63
CA VAL A 48 11.86 -21.85 -5.39
C VAL A 48 13.36 -22.14 -5.45
N VAL A 49 14.16 -21.08 -5.40
CA VAL A 49 15.62 -21.15 -5.50
C VAL A 49 16.27 -20.67 -4.20
N GLY A 50 17.44 -21.22 -3.85
CA GLY A 50 18.21 -20.81 -2.69
C GLY A 50 18.85 -19.43 -2.88
N ALA A 51 18.75 -18.57 -1.87
CA ALA A 51 19.34 -17.23 -1.82
C ALA A 51 20.17 -17.05 -0.53
N ASP A 52 20.90 -15.93 -0.42
CA ASP A 52 21.71 -15.57 0.76
C ASP A 52 22.64 -16.72 1.21
N ARG A 53 23.41 -17.27 0.26
CA ARG A 53 24.29 -18.44 0.46
C ARG A 53 23.54 -19.68 0.97
N GLY A 54 22.29 -19.86 0.52
CA GLY A 54 21.43 -20.99 0.86
C GLY A 54 20.70 -20.85 2.21
N ARG A 55 20.79 -19.69 2.86
CA ARG A 55 20.08 -19.45 4.13
C ARG A 55 18.61 -19.13 3.92
N SER A 56 18.29 -18.40 2.86
CA SER A 56 16.92 -18.06 2.48
C SER A 56 16.56 -18.76 1.18
N ARG A 57 15.28 -18.72 0.83
CA ARG A 57 14.79 -19.14 -0.48
C ARG A 57 13.90 -18.06 -1.04
N VAL A 58 13.87 -17.92 -2.36
CA VAL A 58 13.07 -16.89 -3.04
C VAL A 58 12.22 -17.54 -4.12
N ALA A 59 11.07 -16.94 -4.40
CA ALA A 59 10.25 -17.31 -5.54
C ALA A 59 10.79 -16.62 -6.80
N VAL A 60 11.01 -17.41 -7.85
CA VAL A 60 11.41 -16.94 -9.18
C VAL A 60 10.44 -17.48 -10.23
N GLU A 61 10.42 -16.84 -11.40
CA GLU A 61 9.68 -17.33 -12.56
C GLU A 61 10.26 -18.69 -13.01
N GLU A 62 9.40 -19.70 -13.14
CA GLU A 62 9.78 -21.07 -13.56
C GLU A 62 10.35 -21.08 -14.98
N ALA A 63 9.93 -20.13 -15.83
CA ALA A 63 10.34 -20.06 -17.22
C ALA A 63 11.86 -19.86 -17.41
N ASP A 64 12.50 -19.11 -16.50
CA ASP A 64 13.94 -18.84 -16.55
C ASP A 64 14.71 -19.28 -15.30
N GLY A 65 14.03 -19.52 -14.18
CA GLY A 65 14.64 -19.91 -12.91
C GLY A 65 15.56 -18.85 -12.30
N VAL A 66 15.51 -17.61 -12.79
CA VAL A 66 16.43 -16.53 -12.42
C VAL A 66 15.69 -15.25 -12.05
N SER A 67 14.64 -14.89 -12.79
CA SER A 67 13.90 -13.65 -12.55
C SER A 67 13.05 -13.76 -11.30
N GLU A 68 13.20 -12.81 -10.38
CA GLU A 68 12.36 -12.74 -9.18
C GLU A 68 10.87 -12.69 -9.58
N LEU A 69 10.06 -13.53 -8.94
CA LEU A 69 8.61 -13.50 -9.12
C LEU A 69 8.05 -12.25 -8.45
N VAL A 70 7.70 -11.25 -9.25
CA VAL A 70 7.10 -10.00 -8.81
C VAL A 70 5.65 -9.95 -9.26
N VAL A 71 4.74 -9.87 -8.30
CA VAL A 71 3.28 -9.87 -8.53
C VAL A 71 2.64 -8.60 -8.01
N GLU A 72 1.46 -8.28 -8.53
CA GLU A 72 0.67 -7.11 -8.18
C GLU A 72 -0.53 -7.47 -7.31
N ILE A 73 -0.77 -6.65 -6.28
CA ILE A 73 -1.98 -6.69 -5.47
C ILE A 73 -2.53 -5.28 -5.30
N THR A 74 -3.82 -5.12 -5.56
CA THR A 74 -4.52 -3.83 -5.40
C THR A 74 -5.36 -3.87 -4.14
N GLY A 75 -5.30 -2.83 -3.33
CA GLY A 75 -6.06 -2.75 -2.08
C GLY A 75 -6.07 -1.34 -1.51
N ILE A 76 -6.86 -1.16 -0.46
CA ILE A 76 -6.95 0.13 0.25
C ILE A 76 -5.99 0.12 1.42
N VAL A 77 -5.29 1.23 1.62
CA VAL A 77 -4.32 1.37 2.70
C VAL A 77 -5.02 1.37 4.05
N LEU A 78 -4.76 0.36 4.87
CA LEU A 78 -5.27 0.26 6.24
C LEU A 78 -4.26 0.80 7.25
N LYS A 79 -2.96 0.55 7.02
CA LYS A 79 -1.88 1.03 7.88
C LYS A 79 -0.61 1.18 7.07
N THR A 80 0.19 2.18 7.41
CA THR A 80 1.51 2.39 6.79
C THR A 80 2.56 2.63 7.86
N ASP A 81 3.76 2.17 7.56
CA ASP A 81 5.02 2.56 8.19
C ASP A 81 5.97 2.84 7.03
N LEU A 82 5.74 3.97 6.36
CA LEU A 82 6.45 4.38 5.15
C LEU A 82 7.33 5.60 5.47
N PRO A 83 8.40 5.82 4.70
CA PRO A 83 9.22 7.03 4.83
C PRO A 83 8.41 8.32 4.57
N PRO A 84 8.97 9.50 4.86
CA PRO A 84 10.30 9.78 5.37
C PRO A 84 10.51 9.30 6.82
N VAL A 85 11.71 8.81 7.12
CA VAL A 85 12.11 8.54 8.50
C VAL A 85 12.48 9.86 9.17
N GLU A 86 11.53 10.42 9.92
CA GLU A 86 11.69 11.70 10.60
C GLU A 86 12.12 11.56 12.05
N ASP A 87 11.89 10.40 12.67
CA ASP A 87 12.22 10.16 14.07
C ASP A 87 13.51 9.40 14.25
N ARG A 88 14.19 9.67 15.38
CA ARG A 88 15.41 8.93 15.74
C ARG A 88 15.06 7.46 15.96
N LEU A 89 15.70 6.62 15.17
CA LEU A 89 15.55 5.18 15.28
C LEU A 89 16.24 4.64 16.53
N PRO A 90 15.71 3.58 17.15
CA PRO A 90 16.31 2.98 18.33
C PRO A 90 17.78 2.60 18.10
N THR A 91 18.68 3.24 18.84
CA THR A 91 20.11 2.95 18.77
C THR A 91 20.42 1.63 19.48
N GLY A 92 20.87 0.62 18.75
CA GLY A 92 21.32 -0.66 19.28
C GLY A 92 21.84 -1.56 18.17
N ARG A 93 22.96 -2.26 18.41
CA ARG A 93 23.68 -3.04 17.38
C ARG A 93 22.78 -4.02 16.61
N ASP A 94 21.77 -4.61 17.25
CA ASP A 94 20.91 -5.60 16.60
C ASP A 94 19.53 -5.06 16.20
N LYS A 95 19.21 -3.80 16.48
CA LYS A 95 17.86 -3.26 16.18
C LYS A 95 17.70 -2.86 14.71
N ALA A 96 18.79 -2.44 14.06
CA ALA A 96 18.79 -2.04 12.65
C ALA A 96 18.25 -3.14 11.70
N ARG A 97 18.45 -4.42 12.04
CA ARG A 97 17.98 -5.56 11.24
C ARG A 97 16.46 -5.70 11.14
N TYR A 98 15.73 -5.09 12.08
CA TYR A 98 14.27 -5.17 12.16
C TYR A 98 13.58 -3.93 11.61
N ILE A 99 14.34 -2.89 11.24
CA ILE A 99 13.80 -1.67 10.69
C ILE A 99 13.40 -1.93 9.24
N ARG A 100 12.12 -1.70 8.97
CA ARG A 100 11.49 -1.98 7.70
C ARG A 100 10.48 -0.90 7.41
N GLN A 101 10.17 -0.74 6.14
CA GLN A 101 8.99 -0.04 5.68
C GLN A 101 7.89 -1.06 5.41
N SER A 102 6.65 -0.73 5.71
CA SER A 102 5.53 -1.65 5.55
C SER A 102 4.22 -0.95 5.17
N ILE A 103 3.36 -1.69 4.49
CA ILE A 103 2.01 -1.29 4.13
C ILE A 103 1.07 -2.46 4.37
N LYS A 104 -0.03 -2.19 5.07
CA LYS A 104 -1.13 -3.13 5.25
C LYS A 104 -2.27 -2.71 4.35
N LEU A 105 -2.69 -3.61 3.47
CA LEU A 105 -3.81 -3.41 2.56
C LEU A 105 -5.04 -4.17 3.05
N ALA A 106 -6.22 -3.60 2.82
CA ALA A 106 -7.52 -4.24 3.03
C ALA A 106 -8.25 -4.41 1.70
N GLY A 107 -9.01 -5.51 1.59
CA GLY A 107 -9.81 -5.85 0.41
C GLY A 107 -11.25 -5.35 0.44
N LEU A 108 -11.77 -4.91 1.60
CA LEU A 108 -13.17 -4.53 1.79
C LEU A 108 -14.17 -5.54 1.18
N GLU A 109 -13.90 -6.84 1.38
CA GLU A 109 -14.69 -7.96 0.85
C GLU A 109 -14.75 -8.04 -0.68
N SER A 110 -13.81 -7.40 -1.38
CA SER A 110 -13.61 -7.55 -2.82
C SER A 110 -13.39 -9.03 -3.17
N PRO A 111 -14.18 -9.62 -4.08
CA PRO A 111 -13.93 -10.97 -4.59
C PRO A 111 -12.56 -11.10 -5.26
N HIS A 112 -12.08 -10.03 -5.91
CA HIS A 112 -10.75 -10.03 -6.49
C HIS A 112 -9.67 -10.13 -5.42
N PHE A 113 -9.78 -9.34 -4.35
CA PHE A 113 -8.82 -9.37 -3.25
C PHE A 113 -8.83 -10.72 -2.54
N ALA A 114 -10.01 -11.30 -2.32
CA ALA A 114 -10.13 -12.65 -1.78
C ALA A 114 -9.40 -13.69 -2.66
N GLY A 115 -9.57 -13.62 -3.99
CA GLY A 115 -8.80 -14.42 -4.94
C GLY A 115 -7.29 -14.18 -4.84
N ALA A 116 -6.87 -12.92 -4.68
CA ALA A 116 -5.45 -12.57 -4.50
C ALA A 116 -4.86 -13.22 -3.23
N LEU A 117 -5.61 -13.27 -2.13
CA LEU A 117 -5.18 -13.97 -0.92
C LEU A 117 -5.08 -15.50 -1.13
N GLN A 118 -5.93 -16.10 -1.98
CA GLN A 118 -5.81 -17.51 -2.34
C GLN A 118 -4.57 -17.77 -3.19
N ASP A 119 -4.25 -16.91 -4.14
CA ASP A 119 -3.03 -17.02 -4.94
C ASP A 119 -1.77 -16.91 -4.07
N VAL A 120 -1.76 -16.00 -3.08
CA VAL A 120 -0.68 -15.90 -2.08
C VAL A 120 -0.52 -17.21 -1.30
N LYS A 121 -1.63 -17.85 -0.89
CA LYS A 121 -1.60 -19.16 -0.23
C LYS A 121 -1.06 -20.26 -1.15
N ALA A 122 -1.44 -20.25 -2.42
CA ALA A 122 -0.94 -21.20 -3.40
C ALA A 122 0.59 -21.09 -3.58
N ILE A 123 1.14 -19.87 -3.62
CA ILE A 123 2.59 -19.63 -3.66
C ILE A 123 3.26 -20.14 -2.38
N ARG A 124 2.64 -19.88 -1.22
CA ARG A 124 3.11 -20.39 0.07
C ARG A 124 3.16 -21.93 0.12
N ASP A 125 2.24 -22.62 -0.54
CA ASP A 125 2.27 -24.08 -0.65
C ASP A 125 3.44 -24.58 -1.52
N VAL A 126 3.87 -23.81 -2.52
CA VAL A 126 5.10 -24.11 -3.28
C VAL A 126 6.32 -24.03 -2.35
N PHE A 127 6.40 -23.01 -1.49
CA PHE A 127 7.47 -22.94 -0.48
C PHE A 127 7.42 -24.11 0.50
N LEU A 128 6.23 -24.49 0.98
CA LEU A 128 6.05 -25.61 1.91
C LEU A 128 6.62 -26.92 1.35
N ARG A 129 6.42 -27.17 0.05
CA ARG A 129 6.98 -28.35 -0.62
C ARG A 129 8.48 -28.27 -0.86
N SER A 130 9.08 -27.09 -0.81
CA SER A 130 10.51 -26.87 -1.10
C SER A 130 11.45 -27.11 0.09
N VAL A 131 10.92 -27.22 1.32
CA VAL A 131 11.72 -27.33 2.55
C VAL A 131 11.27 -28.47 3.45
N ALA A 132 12.20 -28.99 4.25
CA ALA A 132 11.87 -29.84 5.39
C ALA A 132 11.48 -28.98 6.60
N GLY A 133 10.54 -29.49 7.40
CA GLY A 133 10.00 -28.80 8.58
C GLY A 133 8.73 -28.00 8.27
N ASN A 134 8.26 -27.26 9.28
CA ASN A 134 7.03 -26.47 9.20
C ASN A 134 7.30 -24.99 8.89
N ILE A 135 6.36 -24.38 8.18
CA ILE A 135 6.32 -22.93 7.93
C ILE A 135 5.32 -22.29 8.92
N GLN A 136 5.76 -21.24 9.61
CA GLN A 136 4.93 -20.44 10.52
C GLN A 136 3.68 -19.94 9.82
N ALA A 137 2.51 -20.11 10.43
CA ALA A 137 1.23 -19.60 9.92
C ALA A 137 1.34 -18.15 9.42
N ALA A 138 0.56 -17.80 8.41
CA ALA A 138 0.62 -16.50 7.75
C ALA A 138 0.07 -15.39 8.66
N ASP A 139 0.92 -14.89 9.56
CA ASP A 139 0.60 -13.81 10.51
C ASP A 139 0.44 -12.44 9.84
N ASN A 140 0.86 -12.34 8.59
CA ASN A 140 0.72 -11.17 7.73
C ASN A 140 -0.53 -11.22 6.84
N LEU A 141 -1.36 -12.25 6.96
CA LEU A 141 -2.67 -12.35 6.32
C LEU A 141 -3.76 -12.35 7.39
N SER A 142 -4.85 -11.64 7.14
CA SER A 142 -6.09 -11.81 7.91
C SER A 142 -7.24 -12.04 6.94
N GLU A 143 -8.18 -12.89 7.34
CA GLU A 143 -9.46 -13.10 6.66
C GLU A 143 -10.60 -12.31 7.30
N GLU A 144 -10.33 -11.66 8.43
CA GLU A 144 -11.29 -10.79 9.12
C GLU A 144 -11.57 -9.53 8.30
N ASP A 145 -12.77 -8.97 8.46
CA ASP A 145 -13.21 -7.69 7.89
C ASP A 145 -12.93 -7.54 6.37
N GLY A 146 -13.17 -8.61 5.61
CA GLY A 146 -13.00 -8.60 4.15
C GLY A 146 -11.57 -8.80 3.67
N GLY A 147 -10.67 -9.25 4.55
CA GLY A 147 -9.34 -9.69 4.23
C GLY A 147 -8.29 -8.57 4.24
N SER A 148 -7.09 -8.87 4.74
CA SER A 148 -5.95 -7.95 4.69
C SER A 148 -4.61 -8.66 4.55
N ILE A 149 -3.61 -7.91 4.07
CA ILE A 149 -2.23 -8.38 3.86
C ILE A 149 -1.23 -7.30 4.30
N ASP A 150 -0.22 -7.69 5.08
CA ASP A 150 0.96 -6.87 5.41
C ASP A 150 2.11 -7.24 4.46
N ILE A 151 2.65 -6.22 3.79
CA ILE A 151 3.76 -6.30 2.85
C ILE A 151 4.85 -5.34 3.32
N SER A 152 6.10 -5.78 3.35
CA SER A 152 7.18 -4.97 3.90
C SER A 152 8.51 -5.19 3.22
N ASN A 153 9.40 -4.20 3.26
CA ASN A 153 10.79 -4.38 2.88
C ASN A 153 11.72 -3.82 3.95
N ARG A 154 12.80 -4.54 4.24
CA ARG A 154 13.82 -4.13 5.20
C ARG A 154 14.67 -3.03 4.58
N TYR A 155 15.06 -2.03 5.38
CA TYR A 155 15.99 -1.01 4.90
C TYR A 155 17.42 -1.54 4.77
N PHE A 156 17.78 -2.57 5.54
CA PHE A 156 19.13 -3.12 5.55
C PHE A 156 19.12 -4.62 5.30
N SER A 157 20.03 -5.05 4.43
CA SER A 157 20.45 -6.44 4.33
C SER A 157 21.64 -6.71 5.24
N SER A 158 21.82 -7.97 5.63
CA SER A 158 22.99 -8.37 6.42
C SER A 158 24.24 -8.31 5.55
N GLY A 159 25.30 -7.64 6.00
CA GLY A 159 26.55 -7.54 5.24
C GLY A 159 27.30 -8.86 5.07
N ARG A 160 26.82 -9.95 5.70
CA ARG A 160 27.30 -11.31 5.42
C ARG A 160 26.68 -11.92 4.16
N ASP A 161 25.54 -11.41 3.75
CA ASP A 161 24.73 -11.93 2.63
C ASP A 161 24.95 -11.15 1.35
N VAL A 162 25.26 -9.85 1.47
CA VAL A 162 25.39 -8.97 0.32
C VAL A 162 26.81 -8.44 0.19
N ASP A 163 27.22 -8.23 -1.05
CA ASP A 163 28.47 -7.56 -1.38
C ASP A 163 28.38 -6.08 -0.98
N PRO A 164 29.24 -5.59 -0.06
CA PRO A 164 29.28 -4.18 0.32
C PRO A 164 29.53 -3.21 -0.84
N SER A 165 30.12 -3.68 -1.96
CA SER A 165 30.32 -2.85 -3.15
C SER A 165 29.00 -2.43 -3.82
N LYS A 166 27.92 -3.17 -3.56
CA LYS A 166 26.56 -2.89 -4.05
C LYS A 166 25.77 -1.96 -3.12
N ALA A 167 26.42 -1.35 -2.13
CA ALA A 167 25.78 -0.42 -1.24
C ALA A 167 25.30 0.82 -2.01
N VAL A 168 24.04 1.20 -1.81
CA VAL A 168 23.47 2.43 -2.36
C VAL A 168 23.10 3.39 -1.21
N PRO A 169 23.22 4.71 -1.41
CA PRO A 169 22.80 5.68 -0.40
C PRO A 169 21.27 5.77 -0.31
N PHE A 170 20.74 6.06 0.87
CA PHE A 170 19.33 6.40 1.01
C PHE A 170 19.00 7.70 0.28
N SER A 171 17.84 7.74 -0.39
CA SER A 171 17.35 8.98 -0.98
C SER A 171 16.85 9.96 0.10
N ASN A 172 16.88 11.26 -0.20
CA ASN A 172 16.35 12.29 0.70
C ASN A 172 14.85 12.14 0.98
N ASN A 173 14.08 11.51 0.09
CA ASN A 173 12.66 11.24 0.33
C ASN A 173 12.46 10.12 1.38
N VAL A 174 13.48 9.29 1.60
CA VAL A 174 13.45 8.18 2.55
C VAL A 174 14.09 8.58 3.88
N ASP A 175 15.25 9.22 3.83
CA ASP A 175 16.04 9.56 5.02
C ASP A 175 16.48 11.04 5.02
N PRO A 176 15.53 12.00 5.14
CA PRO A 176 15.86 13.42 5.05
C PRO A 176 16.78 13.91 6.19
N ARG A 177 16.84 13.18 7.31
CA ARG A 177 17.64 13.54 8.50
C ARG A 177 18.91 12.69 8.67
N GLY A 178 19.17 11.73 7.77
CA GLY A 178 20.35 10.87 7.84
C GLY A 178 20.31 9.83 8.97
N TYR A 179 19.14 9.51 9.52
CA TYR A 179 19.00 8.57 10.63
C TYR A 179 19.18 7.12 10.20
N LEU A 180 18.72 6.75 9.00
CA LEU A 180 19.01 5.44 8.43
C LEU A 180 20.48 5.36 8.02
N ALA A 181 21.00 6.39 7.36
CA ALA A 181 22.39 6.48 6.95
C ALA A 181 23.36 6.33 8.15
N ALA A 182 23.01 6.90 9.31
CA ALA A 182 23.80 6.78 10.54
C ALA A 182 23.84 5.35 11.11
N LEU A 183 22.90 4.48 10.74
CA LEU A 183 22.88 3.06 11.15
C LEU A 183 23.63 2.14 10.17
N SER A 184 23.97 2.64 8.98
CA SER A 184 24.75 1.89 8.00
C SER A 184 26.10 1.47 8.57
N SER A 185 26.43 0.19 8.39
CA SER A 185 27.69 -0.38 8.87
C SER A 185 28.06 -1.61 8.05
N PRO A 186 29.27 -2.19 8.18
CA PRO A 186 29.59 -3.45 7.51
C PRO A 186 28.66 -4.62 7.87
N ALA A 187 27.88 -4.52 8.96
CA ALA A 187 26.87 -5.50 9.31
C ALA A 187 25.49 -5.22 8.68
N PHE A 188 25.20 -3.97 8.33
CA PHE A 188 23.91 -3.49 7.81
C PHE A 188 24.12 -2.65 6.56
N VAL A 189 23.86 -3.26 5.42
CA VAL A 189 24.11 -2.68 4.10
C VAL A 189 22.78 -2.41 3.41
N HIS A 190 22.57 -1.17 2.98
CA HIS A 190 21.45 -0.79 2.12
C HIS A 190 21.81 -1.03 0.66
N THR A 191 21.01 -1.80 -0.06
CA THR A 191 21.25 -2.13 -1.47
C THR A 191 20.01 -1.87 -2.30
N THR A 192 20.10 -1.98 -3.62
CA THR A 192 18.96 -1.83 -4.54
C THR A 192 17.79 -2.76 -4.18
N ASP A 193 18.06 -3.93 -3.59
CA ASP A 193 17.03 -4.87 -3.14
C ASP A 193 16.25 -4.35 -1.92
N ASN A 194 16.75 -3.35 -1.22
CA ASN A 194 16.11 -2.71 -0.08
C ASN A 194 15.30 -1.46 -0.48
N GLU A 195 15.41 -1.02 -1.74
CA GLU A 195 14.64 0.12 -2.25
C GLU A 195 13.19 -0.31 -2.56
N VAL A 196 12.27 0.65 -2.36
CA VAL A 196 10.88 0.54 -2.77
C VAL A 196 10.59 1.70 -3.71
N SER A 197 10.05 1.40 -4.88
CA SER A 197 9.67 2.43 -5.85
C SER A 197 8.30 3.00 -5.50
N TYR A 198 8.19 4.33 -5.44
CA TYR A 198 6.92 5.01 -5.20
C TYR A 198 6.54 5.81 -6.43
N VAL A 199 5.38 5.50 -6.97
CA VAL A 199 4.82 6.18 -8.14
C VAL A 199 3.37 6.54 -7.89
N MET A 200 2.88 7.55 -8.60
CA MET A 200 1.46 7.87 -8.65
C MET A 200 0.96 7.75 -10.08
N TYR A 201 -0.24 7.20 -10.21
CA TYR A 201 -0.97 7.11 -11.45
C TYR A 201 -1.57 8.48 -11.77
N VAL A 202 -1.21 9.05 -12.92
CA VAL A 202 -1.76 10.32 -13.40
C VAL A 202 -2.40 10.10 -14.75
N GLN A 203 -3.67 10.42 -14.83
CA GLN A 203 -4.40 10.50 -16.09
C GLN A 203 -4.36 11.94 -16.58
N ASP A 204 -3.62 12.20 -17.65
CA ASP A 204 -3.60 13.51 -18.27
C ASP A 204 -4.90 13.70 -19.08
N PRO A 205 -5.74 14.71 -18.78
CA PRO A 205 -6.96 14.95 -19.56
C PRO A 205 -6.66 15.35 -21.02
N LYS A 206 -5.48 15.89 -21.30
CA LYS A 206 -5.06 16.41 -22.62
C LYS A 206 -4.35 15.37 -23.47
N VAL A 207 -3.63 14.46 -22.82
CA VAL A 207 -2.94 13.35 -23.47
C VAL A 207 -3.65 12.09 -23.02
N ALA A 208 -4.42 11.44 -23.89
CA ALA A 208 -5.21 10.23 -23.57
C ALA A 208 -4.37 9.00 -23.12
N LYS A 209 -3.14 9.20 -22.66
CA LYS A 209 -2.25 8.20 -22.08
C LYS A 209 -2.09 8.46 -20.59
N ALA A 210 -2.53 7.50 -19.80
CA ALA A 210 -2.17 7.45 -18.40
C ALA A 210 -0.67 7.17 -18.23
N ARG A 211 -0.07 7.72 -17.18
CA ARG A 211 1.34 7.53 -16.86
C ARG A 211 1.56 7.36 -15.36
N TYR A 212 2.62 6.64 -15.01
CA TYR A 212 3.14 6.58 -13.65
C TYR A 212 4.28 7.60 -13.52
N ILE A 213 4.21 8.44 -12.49
CA ILE A 213 5.27 9.40 -12.17
C ILE A 213 5.80 9.15 -10.77
N PRO A 214 7.11 9.36 -10.51
CA PRO A 214 7.64 9.26 -9.15
C PRO A 214 6.88 10.17 -8.19
N CYS A 215 6.61 9.67 -6.98
CA CYS A 215 6.00 10.44 -5.90
C CYS A 215 6.77 10.25 -4.59
N SER A 216 6.52 11.13 -3.63
CA SER A 216 7.07 10.96 -2.27
C SER A 216 6.30 9.85 -1.55
N PRO A 217 6.97 9.00 -0.75
CA PRO A 217 6.30 8.01 0.08
C PRO A 217 5.31 8.66 1.06
N ALA A 218 5.58 9.90 1.49
CA ALA A 218 4.71 10.70 2.35
C ALA A 218 3.34 11.02 1.73
N ALA A 219 3.20 10.91 0.40
CA ALA A 219 1.95 11.16 -0.30
C ALA A 219 0.91 10.06 -0.04
N ILE A 220 1.32 8.86 0.36
CA ILE A 220 0.44 7.71 0.59
C ILE A 220 -0.12 7.78 2.02
N LYS A 221 -1.44 7.80 2.14
CA LYS A 221 -2.19 7.91 3.40
C LYS A 221 -3.12 6.71 3.61
N VAL A 222 -3.54 6.54 4.86
CA VAL A 222 -4.57 5.56 5.22
C VAL A 222 -5.88 5.94 4.54
N GLY A 223 -6.51 4.97 3.88
CA GLY A 223 -7.67 5.15 3.02
C GLY A 223 -7.33 5.28 1.54
N ASP A 224 -6.08 5.54 1.15
CA ASP A 224 -5.75 5.64 -0.27
C ASP A 224 -5.90 4.29 -0.99
N LEU A 225 -6.21 4.32 -2.28
CA LEU A 225 -6.24 3.14 -3.12
C LEU A 225 -4.87 2.97 -3.80
N VAL A 226 -4.25 1.82 -3.61
CA VAL A 226 -2.90 1.55 -4.14
C VAL A 226 -2.82 0.19 -4.82
N THR A 227 -1.90 0.08 -5.78
CA THR A 227 -1.42 -1.21 -6.31
C THR A 227 0.02 -1.40 -5.86
N CYS A 228 0.28 -2.47 -5.12
CA CYS A 228 1.61 -2.82 -4.65
C CYS A 228 2.21 -3.92 -5.53
N LYS A 229 3.50 -3.80 -5.85
CA LYS A 229 4.31 -4.91 -6.34
C LYS A 229 5.01 -5.58 -5.18
N MET A 230 4.93 -6.90 -5.10
CA MET A 230 5.61 -7.68 -4.08
C MET A 230 6.24 -8.95 -4.63
N ALA A 231 7.27 -9.41 -3.93
CA ALA A 231 7.92 -10.69 -4.15
C ALA A 231 7.82 -11.58 -2.89
N PHE A 232 8.29 -12.82 -2.98
CA PHE A 232 8.19 -13.78 -1.88
C PHE A 232 9.56 -14.34 -1.49
N CYS A 233 9.81 -14.39 -0.18
CA CYS A 233 11.01 -14.98 0.38
C CYS A 233 10.66 -15.88 1.56
N LEU A 234 11.34 -17.02 1.67
CA LEU A 234 11.29 -17.91 2.82
C LEU A 234 12.58 -17.76 3.63
N VAL A 235 12.44 -17.40 4.91
CA VAL A 235 13.56 -17.21 5.83
C VAL A 235 13.51 -18.22 6.98
N PRO A 236 14.66 -18.68 7.50
CA PRO A 236 14.72 -19.58 8.62
C PRO A 236 14.44 -18.82 9.91
N LEU A 237 13.64 -19.43 10.79
CA LEU A 237 13.38 -18.93 12.13
C LEU A 237 14.41 -19.47 13.13
N PRO A 238 14.59 -18.80 14.29
CA PRO A 238 15.49 -19.29 15.34
C PRO A 238 15.15 -20.73 15.76
N ARG A 239 16.15 -21.49 16.20
CA ARG A 239 15.98 -22.93 16.53
C ARG A 239 14.89 -23.23 17.56
N HIS A 240 14.66 -22.29 18.48
CA HIS A 240 13.68 -22.38 19.56
C HIS A 240 12.25 -22.00 19.13
N SER A 241 12.06 -21.53 17.90
CA SER A 241 10.73 -21.31 17.34
C SER A 241 10.04 -22.64 17.05
N GLU A 242 8.73 -22.71 17.33
CA GLU A 242 7.87 -23.85 16.99
C GLU A 242 7.90 -24.13 15.49
N SER A 243 7.96 -23.08 14.68
CA SER A 243 8.11 -23.16 13.23
C SER A 243 9.56 -22.95 12.79
N LYS A 244 10.01 -23.69 11.78
CA LYS A 244 11.39 -23.59 11.25
C LYS A 244 11.56 -22.51 10.20
N TRP A 245 10.49 -22.16 9.49
CA TRP A 245 10.55 -21.20 8.39
C TRP A 245 9.42 -20.18 8.48
N LYS A 246 9.64 -19.00 7.88
CA LYS A 246 8.63 -17.96 7.71
C LYS A 246 8.64 -17.45 6.27
N VAL A 247 7.47 -17.35 5.66
CA VAL A 247 7.30 -16.65 4.36
C VAL A 247 7.14 -15.16 4.64
N LEU A 248 7.87 -14.34 3.88
CA LEU A 248 7.82 -12.89 3.89
C LEU A 248 7.32 -12.40 2.54
N HIS A 249 6.46 -11.39 2.56
CA HIS A 249 6.06 -10.63 1.37
C HIS A 249 6.94 -9.39 1.28
N VAL A 250 7.82 -9.37 0.28
CA VAL A 250 8.84 -8.32 0.09
C VAL A 250 8.24 -7.22 -0.76
N LEU A 251 8.06 -6.03 -0.19
CA LEU A 251 7.55 -4.87 -0.91
C LEU A 251 8.58 -4.38 -1.94
N ARG A 252 8.17 -4.23 -3.20
CA ARG A 252 9.03 -3.76 -4.32
C ARG A 252 8.62 -2.39 -4.84
N ALA A 253 7.32 -2.15 -4.97
CA ALA A 253 6.81 -0.86 -5.41
C ALA A 253 5.41 -0.58 -4.85
N ILE A 254 5.06 0.69 -4.72
CA ILE A 254 3.70 1.17 -4.46
C ILE A 254 3.34 2.16 -5.56
N ALA A 255 2.23 1.88 -6.24
CA ALA A 255 1.57 2.80 -7.14
C ALA A 255 0.33 3.38 -6.45
N LEU A 256 0.32 4.70 -6.21
CA LEU A 256 -0.84 5.44 -5.74
C LEU A 256 -1.83 5.59 -6.89
N MET A 257 -2.99 4.94 -6.78
CA MET A 257 -3.97 4.83 -7.86
C MET A 257 -5.08 5.87 -7.74
N ASP A 258 -5.55 6.11 -6.52
CA ASP A 258 -6.62 7.07 -6.25
C ASP A 258 -6.54 7.63 -4.81
N THR A 259 -6.67 8.95 -4.68
CA THR A 259 -6.73 9.71 -3.41
C THR A 259 -8.06 10.45 -3.22
N SER A 260 -8.98 10.38 -4.18
CA SER A 260 -10.21 11.20 -4.16
C SER A 260 -11.04 10.97 -2.89
N LEU A 261 -11.21 9.72 -2.47
CA LEU A 261 -12.00 9.36 -1.29
C LEU A 261 -11.40 9.87 0.02
N THR A 262 -10.07 9.83 0.15
CA THR A 262 -9.38 10.39 1.31
C THR A 262 -9.41 11.91 1.30
N GLU A 263 -9.20 12.54 0.15
CA GLU A 263 -9.29 13.99 -0.03
C GLU A 263 -10.70 14.53 0.29
N GLU A 264 -11.75 13.83 -0.16
CA GLU A 264 -13.15 14.17 0.12
C GLU A 264 -13.50 14.02 1.60
N ALA A 265 -13.07 12.92 2.22
CA ALA A 265 -13.25 12.68 3.66
C ALA A 265 -12.57 13.78 4.49
N HIS A 266 -11.31 14.10 4.18
CA HIS A 266 -10.58 15.18 4.82
C HIS A 266 -11.25 16.54 4.62
N THR A 267 -11.67 16.84 3.39
CA THR A 267 -12.36 18.10 3.07
C THR A 267 -13.65 18.24 3.86
N THR A 268 -14.46 17.17 3.93
CA THR A 268 -15.70 17.12 4.70
C THR A 268 -15.43 17.32 6.19
N SER A 269 -14.41 16.63 6.74
CA SER A 269 -14.02 16.79 8.14
C SER A 269 -13.61 18.23 8.48
N ILE A 270 -12.94 18.93 7.56
CA ILE A 270 -12.57 20.34 7.77
C ILE A 270 -13.82 21.21 7.80
N PHE A 271 -14.77 21.01 6.88
CA PHE A 271 -16.01 21.79 6.85
C PHE A 271 -16.89 21.55 8.07
N GLU A 272 -17.00 20.32 8.56
CA GLU A 272 -17.73 20.02 9.79
C GLU A 272 -17.00 20.53 11.03
N ASN A 273 -15.67 20.44 11.12
CA ASN A 273 -14.95 21.05 12.26
C ASN A 273 -15.00 22.59 12.24
N LEU A 274 -15.25 23.19 11.08
CA LEU A 274 -15.47 24.63 10.91
C LEU A 274 -16.91 25.06 11.19
N HIS A 275 -17.76 24.26 11.86
CA HIS A 275 -19.07 24.70 12.36
C HIS A 275 -18.95 26.10 12.98
N PHE A 276 -19.33 27.11 12.18
CA PHE A 276 -19.46 28.50 12.61
C PHE A 276 -20.56 28.47 13.66
N THR A 277 -20.19 28.59 14.92
CA THR A 277 -21.15 28.99 15.94
C THR A 277 -21.56 30.43 15.58
N PRO A 278 -22.83 30.72 15.28
CA PRO A 278 -23.27 32.09 15.05
C PRO A 278 -23.34 32.78 16.41
N LYS A 279 -22.18 33.19 16.92
CA LYS A 279 -22.09 34.12 18.03
C LYS A 279 -21.31 35.34 17.55
N THR A 280 -22.11 36.29 17.09
CA THR A 280 -21.89 37.73 17.17
C THR A 280 -20.67 38.12 17.98
N THR A 281 -19.63 38.64 17.33
CA THR A 281 -19.02 39.93 17.67
C THR A 281 -17.98 40.30 16.62
N PHE A 282 -18.21 41.45 15.99
CA PHE A 282 -17.20 42.16 15.21
C PHE A 282 -16.06 42.59 16.13
N VAL A 283 -14.83 42.17 15.83
CA VAL A 283 -13.63 42.89 16.27
C VAL A 283 -12.69 43.03 15.09
N THR A 284 -12.31 44.28 14.88
CA THR A 284 -11.52 44.82 13.78
C THR A 284 -10.03 44.44 13.85
N ASN A 285 -9.51 43.97 12.71
CA ASN A 285 -8.12 43.94 12.21
C ASN A 285 -7.05 43.18 13.01
N PRO A 286 -6.29 42.31 12.31
CA PRO A 286 -5.06 42.81 11.69
C PRO A 286 -4.93 42.52 10.18
N THR A 287 -4.27 43.44 9.48
CA THR A 287 -4.03 43.45 8.04
C THR A 287 -2.88 42.56 7.61
N LEU A 288 -3.14 41.62 6.69
CA LEU A 288 -2.16 41.06 5.76
C LEU A 288 -2.59 41.44 4.34
N LYS A 289 -1.73 42.18 3.62
CA LYS A 289 -1.96 42.58 2.22
C LYS A 289 -1.91 41.34 1.32
N ARG A 290 -3.06 40.90 0.78
CA ARG A 290 -3.12 39.87 -0.27
C ARG A 290 -2.81 40.48 -1.64
N GLY A 291 -1.96 39.80 -2.40
CA GLY A 291 -1.78 40.02 -3.83
C GLY A 291 -3.00 39.60 -4.64
N ASN A 292 -3.11 40.17 -5.85
CA ASN A 292 -4.27 40.14 -6.72
C ASN A 292 -4.59 38.73 -7.27
N THR A 293 -5.83 38.26 -7.11
CA THR A 293 -6.33 36.96 -7.60
C THR A 293 -7.61 37.15 -8.41
N THR A 294 -7.49 37.72 -9.61
CA THR A 294 -8.57 37.63 -10.62
C THR A 294 -8.16 36.72 -11.75
N PHE A 295 -9.02 35.75 -12.06
CA PHE A 295 -9.20 35.23 -13.41
C PHE A 295 -10.66 35.50 -13.82
N VAL A 296 -10.84 36.03 -15.03
CA VAL A 296 -12.14 36.29 -15.67
C VAL A 296 -12.46 35.11 -16.58
N GLY A 297 -13.72 34.64 -16.54
CA GLY A 297 -14.27 33.64 -17.45
C GLY A 297 -15.18 32.63 -16.74
N ALA A 298 -16.36 32.36 -17.29
CA ALA A 298 -17.31 31.39 -16.74
C ALA A 298 -17.12 30.00 -17.36
N LEU A 299 -17.08 28.97 -16.53
CA LEU A 299 -17.24 27.58 -16.95
C LEU A 299 -18.66 27.11 -16.57
N THR A 300 -19.32 26.44 -17.52
CA THR A 300 -20.67 25.91 -17.38
C THR A 300 -20.77 24.84 -16.30
N ALA A 301 -21.92 24.78 -15.63
CA ALA A 301 -22.16 23.94 -14.47
C ALA A 301 -21.98 22.43 -14.77
N PRO A 302 -21.35 21.66 -13.86
CA PRO A 302 -21.33 20.21 -13.93
C PRO A 302 -22.74 19.60 -13.74
N PRO A 303 -23.00 18.38 -14.24
CA PRO A 303 -24.32 17.76 -14.21
C PRO A 303 -24.81 17.49 -12.78
N LYS A 304 -26.14 17.53 -12.61
CA LYS A 304 -26.84 17.46 -11.32
C LYS A 304 -26.46 16.19 -10.54
N ARG A 305 -26.01 16.40 -9.29
CA ARG A 305 -26.00 15.42 -8.19
C ARG A 305 -27.28 14.60 -8.20
N SER A 306 -27.16 13.28 -8.03
CA SER A 306 -28.29 12.50 -7.54
C SER A 306 -28.66 13.03 -6.16
N ARG A 307 -29.96 13.17 -5.93
CA ARG A 307 -30.57 13.76 -4.74
C ARG A 307 -30.24 12.85 -3.56
N ARG A 308 -29.43 13.31 -2.60
CA ARG A 308 -29.47 12.76 -1.23
C ARG A 308 -30.92 12.92 -0.77
N LEU A 309 -31.60 11.83 -0.48
CA LEU A 309 -32.82 11.87 0.33
C LEU A 309 -32.37 12.34 1.71
N SER A 310 -32.71 13.57 2.05
CA SER A 310 -32.63 14.07 3.41
C SER A 310 -33.59 13.28 4.28
N ILE A 311 -33.14 12.98 5.49
CA ILE A 311 -33.88 12.21 6.50
C ILE A 311 -35.10 12.97 7.06
N ASP A 312 -35.35 14.19 6.57
CA ASP A 312 -36.46 15.05 6.98
C ASP A 312 -37.73 14.90 6.11
N ASP A 313 -37.73 14.04 5.07
CA ASP A 313 -38.92 13.80 4.21
C ASP A 313 -39.78 12.59 4.66
N VAL A 314 -39.58 12.05 5.88
CA VAL A 314 -40.36 10.89 6.38
C VAL A 314 -41.54 11.27 7.29
N GLU A 315 -41.67 12.54 7.72
CA GLU A 315 -42.80 12.93 8.58
C GLU A 315 -44.05 13.47 7.86
N ASP A 316 -44.01 13.73 6.54
CA ASP A 316 -45.18 14.21 5.81
C ASP A 316 -45.94 13.13 5.01
N ALA A 317 -45.57 11.85 5.13
CA ALA A 317 -46.25 10.74 4.45
C ALA A 317 -47.32 10.02 5.29
N ILE A 318 -47.65 10.50 6.50
CA ILE A 318 -48.61 9.82 7.41
C ILE A 318 -49.91 10.62 7.65
N VAL A 319 -50.08 11.82 7.07
CA VAL A 319 -51.33 12.59 7.23
C VAL A 319 -51.91 13.03 5.89
N SER A 320 -52.21 12.08 5.01
CA SER A 320 -53.25 12.27 3.99
C SER A 320 -53.81 10.92 3.52
N ASP A 321 -54.47 10.20 4.42
CA ASP A 321 -55.56 9.29 4.01
C ASP A 321 -56.55 9.16 5.18
N LYS A 322 -57.56 10.02 5.14
CA LYS A 322 -58.87 9.87 5.80
C LYS A 322 -59.93 10.34 4.83
#